data_AF-A0A847WD06-F1
#
_entry.id   AF-A0A847WD06-F1
#
_cell.length_a   1.000
_cell.length_b   1.000
_cell.length_c   1.000
_cell.angle_alpha   90.00
_cell.angle_beta   90.00
_cell.angle_gamma   90.00
#
_symmetry.space_group_name_H-M   'P 1'
#
loop_
_entity.id
_entity.type
_entity.pdbx_description
1 polymer ?
#
loop_
_entity_poly.entity_id
_entity_poly.type
_entity_poly.pdbx_seq_one_letter_code
_entity_poly.pdbx_strand_id
1 'polypeptide(L)'
;NTDTLMICRFDTVNTKISIVSIPRDICANVEYETKKINAVYALGHGIDALVNAVSDMTGFKIDNYILVNIKAFVALVNTIGGVYYDVPYYMDWDDPTQDLHIHYNKGYQYLNGYDALNVVRWRQNNDNTVYGDIVRIENQQKFLIAVLKQCLSISNIFTKTDDYVKIFNDYVKTDLDIGNLGWFAQKFLKLKVEDLEFATMPANYNASIKGFSYGLVHVDEWIAMVNRYLNPFDKEITVDDVSLIAQDDNGNIYSTTGEIAGGYESFLSYDEYMERLRAESEAKAEAERIKAEAEQAQNPAATEVPSAADTPAETDSSGAEAAVPDDSAGDISQTDESPAATDYGLFYTGDD
;
A
#
# COMPACT_ATOMS: atom_id res chain seq x y z
N ASN A 1 -4.79 0.28 -4.00
CA ASN A 1 -4.78 1.44 -3.07
C ASN A 1 -3.41 2.09 -3.19
N THR A 2 -3.09 3.14 -2.44
CA THR A 2 -1.69 3.52 -2.22
C THR A 2 -1.31 3.19 -0.79
N ASP A 3 -0.51 2.15 -0.58
CA ASP A 3 -0.10 1.76 0.77
C ASP A 3 1.11 2.54 1.28
N THR A 4 1.84 3.20 0.39
CA THR A 4 3.00 4.01 0.75
C THR A 4 2.96 5.35 0.00
N LEU A 5 2.93 6.45 0.75
CA LEU A 5 2.95 7.80 0.20
C LEU A 5 4.14 8.54 0.81
N MET A 6 4.99 9.10 -0.04
CA MET A 6 6.13 9.91 0.39
C MET A 6 6.19 11.19 -0.43
N ILE A 7 6.49 12.28 0.25
CA ILE A 7 6.94 13.51 -0.39
C ILE A 7 8.45 13.48 -0.33
N CYS A 8 9.09 13.74 -1.47
CA CYS A 8 10.52 13.89 -1.49
C CYS A 8 10.86 15.28 -2.05
N ARG A 9 11.87 15.91 -1.44
CA ARG A 9 12.42 17.19 -1.86
C ARG A 9 13.87 16.95 -2.20
N PHE A 10 14.29 17.40 -3.36
CA PHE A 10 15.70 17.41 -3.72
C PHE A 10 16.20 18.85 -3.73
N ASP A 11 17.03 19.20 -2.76
CA ASP A 11 17.73 20.48 -2.72
C ASP A 11 19.02 20.36 -3.53
N THR A 12 19.02 20.95 -4.72
CA THR A 12 20.14 20.80 -5.67
C THR A 12 21.29 21.76 -5.40
N VAL A 13 21.06 22.80 -4.59
CA VAL A 13 22.07 23.75 -4.14
C VAL A 13 22.91 23.12 -3.02
N ASN A 14 22.24 22.52 -2.03
CA ASN A 14 22.89 21.87 -0.90
C ASN A 14 23.17 20.37 -1.12
N THR A 15 22.69 19.81 -2.25
CA THR A 15 22.84 18.39 -2.62
C THR A 15 22.27 17.46 -1.54
N LYS A 16 21.01 17.69 -1.17
CA LYS A 16 20.34 16.98 -0.08
C LYS A 16 18.97 16.48 -0.50
N ILE A 17 18.60 15.26 -0.11
CA ILE A 17 17.26 14.73 -0.32
C ILE A 17 16.57 14.58 1.04
N SER A 18 15.38 15.15 1.17
CA SER A 18 14.52 14.94 2.33
C SER A 18 13.29 14.17 1.88
N ILE A 19 12.99 13.05 2.55
CA ILE A 19 11.86 12.17 2.27
C ILE A 19 10.96 12.13 3.50
N VAL A 20 9.71 12.51 3.33
CA VAL A 20 8.71 12.56 4.38
C VAL A 20 7.58 11.60 4.03
N SER A 21 7.41 10.54 4.82
CA SER A 21 6.30 9.62 4.64
C SER A 21 4.99 10.20 5.19
N ILE A 22 3.94 10.08 4.39
CA ILE A 22 2.55 10.33 4.81
C ILE A 22 1.89 8.96 5.00
N PRO A 23 1.53 8.61 6.24
CA PRO A 23 0.84 7.35 6.50
C PRO A 23 -0.51 7.26 5.78
N ARG A 24 -0.86 6.07 5.31
CA ARG A 24 -2.01 5.83 4.44
C ARG A 24 -3.37 6.21 5.06
N ASP A 25 -3.47 6.16 6.39
CA ASP A 25 -4.71 6.39 7.15
C ASP A 25 -4.85 7.86 7.62
N ILE A 26 -3.94 8.76 7.22
CA ILE A 26 -4.06 10.19 7.49
C ILE A 26 -5.37 10.71 6.92
N CYS A 27 -6.09 11.51 7.72
CA CYS A 27 -7.34 12.14 7.33
C CYS A 27 -7.07 13.37 6.45
N ALA A 28 -7.40 13.27 5.16
CA ALA A 28 -7.32 14.35 4.20
C ALA A 28 -8.60 15.19 4.21
N ASN A 29 -8.48 16.50 4.06
CA ASN A 29 -9.64 17.39 3.96
C ASN A 29 -10.23 17.37 2.54
N VAL A 30 -10.95 16.31 2.20
CA VAL A 30 -11.55 16.09 0.88
C VAL A 30 -13.06 15.94 1.00
N GLU A 31 -13.81 16.23 -0.06
CA GLU A 31 -15.29 16.17 -0.09
C GLU A 31 -15.86 14.73 0.03
N TYR A 32 -15.03 13.70 -0.13
CA TYR A 32 -15.46 12.30 -0.15
C TYR A 32 -15.79 11.75 1.25
N GLU A 33 -16.60 10.70 1.32
CA GLU A 33 -17.02 10.12 2.61
C GLU A 33 -15.88 9.38 3.32
N THR A 34 -15.05 8.66 2.55
CA THR A 34 -13.82 8.03 3.03
C THR A 34 -12.67 9.01 2.86
N LYS A 35 -12.28 9.65 3.97
CA LYS A 35 -11.30 10.73 3.97
C LYS A 35 -9.86 10.26 4.25
N LYS A 36 -9.56 8.97 4.11
CA LYS A 36 -8.19 8.46 4.27
C LYS A 36 -7.39 8.80 3.02
N ILE A 37 -6.17 9.31 3.18
CA ILE A 37 -5.35 9.77 2.04
C ILE A 37 -5.10 8.66 1.00
N ASN A 38 -5.00 7.39 1.42
CA ASN A 38 -4.85 6.27 0.48
C ASN A 38 -6.09 5.96 -0.35
N ALA A 39 -7.27 6.30 0.17
CA ALA A 39 -8.53 6.10 -0.52
C ALA A 39 -8.74 7.15 -1.62
N VAL A 40 -8.11 8.33 -1.51
CA VAL A 40 -8.19 9.40 -2.51
C VAL A 40 -7.78 8.88 -3.89
N TYR A 41 -6.66 8.16 -3.99
CA TYR A 41 -6.27 7.54 -5.27
C TYR A 41 -7.19 6.37 -5.66
N ALA A 42 -7.52 5.51 -4.70
CA ALA A 42 -8.15 4.21 -4.96
C ALA A 42 -9.64 4.28 -5.31
N LEU A 43 -10.37 5.27 -4.81
CA LEU A 43 -11.81 5.44 -5.05
C LEU A 43 -12.11 6.11 -6.40
N GLY A 44 -11.16 6.04 -7.34
CA GLY A 44 -11.35 6.50 -8.71
C GLY A 44 -11.16 8.01 -8.92
N HIS A 45 -10.71 8.75 -7.90
CA HIS A 45 -10.40 10.18 -8.06
C HIS A 45 -9.04 10.41 -8.74
N GLY A 46 -8.21 9.37 -8.83
CA GLY A 46 -6.98 9.37 -9.63
C GLY A 46 -5.81 10.08 -8.96
N ILE A 47 -4.69 10.15 -9.69
CA ILE A 47 -3.44 10.71 -9.18
C ILE A 47 -3.53 12.20 -8.90
N ASP A 48 -4.23 12.96 -9.74
CA ASP A 48 -4.35 14.42 -9.59
C ASP A 48 -5.06 14.80 -8.29
N ALA A 49 -6.10 14.05 -7.89
CA ALA A 49 -6.79 14.26 -6.62
C ALA A 49 -5.86 14.00 -5.42
N LEU A 50 -5.02 12.96 -5.50
CA LEU A 50 -4.05 12.66 -4.45
C LEU A 50 -2.95 13.73 -4.37
N VAL A 51 -2.44 14.18 -5.52
CA VAL A 51 -1.45 15.25 -5.63
C VAL A 51 -2.01 16.57 -5.06
N ASN A 52 -3.26 16.90 -5.35
CA ASN A 52 -3.93 18.07 -4.78
C ASN A 52 -4.11 17.93 -3.27
N ALA A 53 -4.58 16.79 -2.78
CA ALA A 53 -4.73 16.57 -1.33
C ALA A 53 -3.39 16.71 -0.59
N VAL A 54 -2.29 16.20 -1.17
CA VAL A 54 -0.94 16.38 -0.61
C VAL A 54 -0.50 17.84 -0.69
N SER A 55 -0.75 18.52 -1.81
CA SER A 55 -0.42 19.95 -1.99
C SER A 55 -1.14 20.84 -0.97
N ASP A 56 -2.41 20.53 -0.70
CA ASP A 56 -3.22 21.20 0.30
C ASP A 56 -2.66 20.95 1.71
N MET A 57 -2.18 19.74 2.00
CA MET A 57 -1.55 19.43 3.29
C MET A 57 -0.19 20.12 3.47
N THR A 58 0.57 20.34 2.40
CA THR A 58 1.91 20.97 2.47
C THR A 58 1.88 22.48 2.30
N GLY A 59 0.81 23.03 1.74
CA GLY A 59 0.63 24.45 1.46
C GLY A 59 1.38 24.94 0.23
N PHE A 60 1.75 24.03 -0.67
CA PHE A 60 2.38 24.34 -1.94
C PHE A 60 2.13 23.25 -2.96
N LYS A 61 2.20 23.63 -4.24
CA LYS A 61 1.99 22.71 -5.35
C LYS A 61 3.12 21.68 -5.41
N ILE A 62 2.75 20.41 -5.55
CA ILE A 62 3.67 19.35 -5.92
C ILE A 62 3.90 19.39 -7.45
N ASP A 63 5.15 19.46 -7.90
CA ASP A 63 5.51 19.66 -9.32
C ASP A 63 5.28 18.40 -10.17
N ASN A 64 5.52 17.20 -9.61
CA ASN A 64 5.56 15.93 -10.33
C ASN A 64 5.14 14.77 -9.43
N TYR A 65 4.91 13.60 -10.03
CA TYR A 65 4.65 12.36 -9.29
C TYR A 65 5.40 11.19 -9.89
N ILE A 66 5.80 10.24 -9.06
CA ILE A 66 6.34 8.94 -9.48
C ILE A 66 5.51 7.85 -8.83
N LEU A 67 4.67 7.18 -9.62
CA LEU A 67 3.83 6.09 -9.19
C LEU A 67 4.52 4.75 -9.49
N VAL A 68 4.92 4.04 -8.43
CA VAL A 68 5.72 2.80 -8.52
C VAL A 68 4.84 1.59 -8.22
N ASN A 69 4.75 0.64 -9.15
CA ASN A 69 4.11 -0.64 -8.90
C ASN A 69 4.96 -1.48 -7.93
N ILE A 70 4.31 -2.20 -7.01
CA ILE A 70 5.01 -3.07 -6.05
C ILE A 70 5.92 -4.13 -6.70
N LYS A 71 5.61 -4.54 -7.94
CA LYS A 71 6.48 -5.42 -8.74
C LYS A 71 7.81 -4.78 -9.13
N ALA A 72 7.87 -3.44 -9.25
CA ALA A 72 9.12 -2.70 -9.47
C ALA A 72 10.11 -2.96 -8.33
N PHE A 73 9.61 -2.98 -7.10
CA PHE A 73 10.42 -3.19 -5.91
C PHE A 73 11.05 -4.59 -5.90
N VAL A 74 10.25 -5.63 -6.18
CA VAL A 74 10.74 -7.01 -6.29
C VAL A 74 11.81 -7.12 -7.39
N ALA A 75 11.53 -6.54 -8.56
CA ALA A 75 12.47 -6.55 -9.68
C ALA A 75 13.76 -5.79 -9.35
N LEU A 76 13.68 -4.63 -8.71
CA LEU A 76 14.82 -3.81 -8.32
C LEU A 76 15.73 -4.56 -7.34
N VAL A 77 15.16 -5.13 -6.28
CA VAL A 77 15.92 -5.91 -5.29
C VAL A 77 16.61 -7.12 -5.94
N ASN A 78 15.94 -7.82 -6.86
CA ASN A 78 16.56 -8.93 -7.58
C ASN A 78 17.71 -8.46 -8.49
N THR A 79 17.55 -7.34 -9.19
CA THR A 79 18.57 -6.78 -10.10
C THR A 79 19.84 -6.36 -9.36
N ILE A 80 19.71 -5.82 -8.14
CA ILE A 80 20.86 -5.44 -7.29
C ILE A 80 21.50 -6.62 -6.55
N GLY A 81 21.03 -7.84 -6.82
CA GLY A 81 21.56 -9.07 -6.24
C GLY A 81 21.08 -9.33 -4.81
N GLY A 82 19.89 -8.84 -4.46
CA GLY A 82 19.30 -8.92 -3.12
C GLY A 82 19.77 -7.85 -2.15
N VAL A 83 19.20 -7.85 -0.95
CA VAL A 83 19.53 -6.90 0.13
C VAL A 83 19.83 -7.68 1.40
N TYR A 84 20.92 -7.31 2.07
CA TYR A 84 21.13 -7.74 3.44
C TYR A 84 20.45 -6.77 4.39
N TYR A 85 19.58 -7.29 5.25
CA TYR A 85 18.74 -6.50 6.13
C TYR A 85 18.72 -7.10 7.54
N ASP A 86 18.79 -6.22 8.55
CA ASP A 86 18.61 -6.60 9.95
C ASP A 86 17.11 -6.64 10.27
N VAL A 87 16.51 -7.82 10.14
CA VAL A 87 15.06 -7.99 10.38
C VAL A 87 14.79 -7.70 11.87
N PRO A 88 13.94 -6.70 12.19
CA PRO A 88 13.86 -6.17 13.56
C PRO A 88 13.11 -7.08 14.55
N TYR A 89 12.25 -7.98 14.04
CA TYR A 89 11.37 -8.84 14.83
C TYR A 89 11.39 -10.27 14.31
N TYR A 90 10.94 -11.21 15.14
CA TYR A 90 10.51 -12.51 14.65
C TYR A 90 9.16 -12.33 13.94
N MET A 91 9.09 -12.74 12.68
CA MET A 91 7.94 -12.58 11.80
C MET A 91 7.43 -13.97 11.42
N ASP A 92 6.16 -14.25 11.72
CA ASP A 92 5.50 -15.54 11.50
C ASP A 92 4.04 -15.26 11.17
N TRP A 93 3.73 -15.22 9.88
CA TRP A 93 2.41 -14.87 9.36
C TRP A 93 2.08 -15.65 8.10
N ASP A 94 0.90 -16.25 8.06
CA ASP A 94 0.34 -16.88 6.87
C ASP A 94 -1.02 -16.26 6.54
N ASP A 95 -1.18 -15.75 5.32
CA ASP A 95 -2.47 -15.33 4.77
C ASP A 95 -2.85 -16.27 3.61
N PRO A 96 -3.71 -17.27 3.86
CA PRO A 96 -4.15 -18.21 2.82
C PRO A 96 -4.93 -17.54 1.68
N THR A 97 -5.50 -16.35 1.92
CA THR A 97 -6.29 -15.64 0.90
C THR A 97 -5.40 -14.92 -0.11
N GLN A 98 -4.15 -14.63 0.27
CA GLN A 98 -3.17 -13.92 -0.55
C GLN A 98 -1.95 -14.78 -0.92
N ASP A 99 -1.96 -16.08 -0.59
CA ASP A 99 -0.81 -16.99 -0.73
C ASP A 99 0.48 -16.41 -0.13
N LEU A 100 0.33 -15.70 1.00
CA LEU A 100 1.41 -14.96 1.64
C LEU A 100 1.95 -15.73 2.83
N HIS A 101 3.23 -16.11 2.74
CA HIS A 101 3.93 -16.88 3.76
C HIS A 101 5.17 -16.09 4.25
N ILE A 102 5.18 -15.69 5.52
CA ILE A 102 6.20 -14.84 6.11
C ILE A 102 6.79 -15.55 7.33
N HIS A 103 8.02 -16.04 7.20
CA HIS A 103 8.70 -16.83 8.23
C HIS A 103 10.16 -16.39 8.37
N TYR A 104 10.41 -15.34 9.15
CA TYR A 104 11.73 -14.75 9.31
C TYR A 104 12.13 -14.63 10.78
N ASN A 105 13.36 -15.04 11.07
CA ASN A 105 13.97 -14.80 12.37
C ASN A 105 14.42 -13.33 12.47
N LYS A 106 14.41 -12.79 13.68
CA LYS A 106 15.07 -11.52 13.97
C LYS A 106 16.57 -11.62 13.66
N GLY A 107 17.13 -10.61 13.01
CA GLY A 107 18.56 -10.48 12.77
C GLY A 107 18.95 -10.26 11.30
N TYR A 108 20.25 -10.09 11.09
CA TYR A 108 20.85 -9.82 9.79
C TYR A 108 20.79 -11.04 8.87
N GLN A 109 20.08 -10.90 7.76
CA GLN A 109 19.95 -11.96 6.76
C GLN A 109 19.83 -11.40 5.34
N TYR A 110 20.08 -12.27 4.38
CA TYR A 110 19.90 -11.97 2.97
C TYR A 110 18.42 -12.12 2.58
N LEU A 111 17.90 -11.14 1.84
CA LEU A 111 16.55 -11.14 1.30
C LEU A 111 16.60 -10.93 -0.21
N ASN A 112 15.98 -11.83 -0.97
CA ASN A 112 15.67 -11.59 -2.38
C ASN A 112 14.47 -10.64 -2.50
N GLY A 113 14.06 -10.27 -3.72
CA GLY A 113 12.97 -9.32 -3.92
C GLY A 113 11.61 -9.77 -3.36
N TYR A 114 11.32 -11.06 -3.37
CA TYR A 114 10.09 -11.61 -2.80
C TYR A 114 10.14 -11.58 -1.27
N ASP A 115 11.26 -12.02 -0.69
CA ASP A 115 11.45 -12.01 0.77
C ASP A 115 11.43 -10.59 1.33
N ALA A 116 12.09 -9.66 0.63
CA ALA A 116 12.06 -8.24 0.91
C ALA A 116 10.62 -7.71 0.96
N LEU A 117 9.79 -8.09 -0.02
CA LEU A 117 8.41 -7.66 -0.10
C LEU A 117 7.59 -8.18 1.08
N ASN A 118 7.81 -9.44 1.45
CA ASN A 118 7.12 -10.06 2.58
C ASN A 118 7.48 -9.36 3.91
N VAL A 119 8.77 -9.09 4.13
CA VAL A 119 9.23 -8.36 5.33
C VAL A 119 8.60 -6.97 5.44
N VAL A 120 8.45 -6.23 4.33
CA VAL A 120 7.81 -4.89 4.37
C VAL A 120 6.29 -4.91 4.43
N ARG A 121 5.65 -6.03 4.09
CA ARG A 121 4.20 -6.23 4.17
C ARG A 121 3.75 -6.79 5.52
N TRP A 122 4.66 -7.33 6.32
CA TRP A 122 4.35 -7.91 7.63
C TRP A 122 3.75 -6.88 8.60
N ARG A 123 2.70 -7.30 9.33
CA ARG A 123 1.90 -6.43 10.23
C ARG A 123 1.64 -7.05 11.60
N GLN A 124 1.49 -8.36 11.62
CA GLN A 124 1.11 -9.12 12.80
C GLN A 124 1.63 -10.55 12.65
N ASN A 125 1.72 -11.25 13.77
CA ASN A 125 2.01 -12.68 13.78
C ASN A 125 0.74 -13.52 13.89
N ASN A 126 0.86 -14.80 13.52
CA ASN A 126 -0.18 -15.82 13.63
C ASN A 126 -0.70 -15.98 15.07
N ASP A 127 0.09 -15.59 16.08
CA ASP A 127 -0.29 -15.57 17.50
C ASP A 127 -1.12 -14.33 17.92
N ASN A 128 -1.57 -13.53 16.96
CA ASN A 128 -2.25 -12.24 17.14
C ASN A 128 -1.39 -11.14 17.80
N THR A 129 -0.07 -11.29 17.83
CA THR A 129 0.80 -10.16 18.19
C THR A 129 0.74 -9.12 17.08
N VAL A 130 0.11 -7.97 17.38
CA VAL A 130 -0.03 -6.84 16.45
C VAL A 130 1.03 -5.78 16.79
N TYR A 131 1.84 -5.42 15.80
CA TYR A 131 2.88 -4.41 15.96
C TYR A 131 2.41 -3.00 15.54
N GLY A 132 1.20 -2.91 14.97
CA GLY A 132 0.56 -1.64 14.60
C GLY A 132 1.13 -1.02 13.32
N ASP A 133 0.39 -0.07 12.75
CA ASP A 133 0.73 0.53 11.45
C ASP A 133 1.98 1.42 11.51
N ILE A 134 2.31 2.01 12.68
CA ILE A 134 3.53 2.80 12.89
C ILE A 134 4.79 1.94 12.70
N VAL A 135 4.83 0.75 13.31
CA VAL A 135 5.97 -0.17 13.17
C VAL A 135 6.11 -0.63 11.72
N ARG A 136 5.00 -0.85 11.01
CA ARG A 136 5.03 -1.14 9.57
C ARG A 136 5.68 -0.01 8.78
N ILE A 137 5.27 1.24 9.03
CA ILE A 137 5.82 2.42 8.33
C ILE A 137 7.31 2.56 8.60
N GLU A 138 7.73 2.41 9.86
CA GLU A 138 9.15 2.42 10.22
C GLU A 138 9.94 1.32 9.51
N ASN A 139 9.39 0.09 9.45
CA ASN A 139 10.05 -1.03 8.76
C ASN A 139 10.14 -0.77 7.26
N GLN A 140 9.09 -0.28 6.63
CA GLN A 140 9.07 0.12 5.22
C GLN A 140 10.13 1.18 4.91
N GLN A 141 10.23 2.21 5.76
CA GLN A 141 11.27 3.25 5.63
C GLN A 141 12.68 2.68 5.81
N LYS A 142 12.92 1.93 6.89
CA LYS A 142 14.22 1.28 7.16
C LYS A 142 14.64 0.37 6.01
N PHE A 143 13.68 -0.35 5.43
CA PHE A 143 13.92 -1.22 4.30
C PHE A 143 14.21 -0.44 3.02
N LEU A 144 13.41 0.58 2.70
CA LEU A 144 13.66 1.45 1.55
C LEU A 144 15.03 2.12 1.64
N ILE A 145 15.42 2.57 2.83
CA ILE A 145 16.77 3.06 3.12
C ILE A 145 17.82 2.00 2.78
N ALA A 146 17.64 0.75 3.21
CA ALA A 146 18.57 -0.34 2.91
C ALA A 146 18.69 -0.61 1.41
N VAL A 147 17.57 -0.60 0.67
CA VAL A 147 17.55 -0.72 -0.80
C VAL A 147 18.31 0.44 -1.45
N LEU A 148 18.02 1.69 -1.06
CA LEU A 148 18.68 2.87 -1.59
C LEU A 148 20.20 2.83 -1.34
N LYS A 149 20.64 2.43 -0.14
CA LYS A 149 22.06 2.23 0.18
C LYS A 149 22.70 1.18 -0.73
N GLN A 150 22.01 0.08 -0.99
CA GLN A 150 22.51 -0.99 -1.85
C GLN A 150 22.56 -0.55 -3.32
N CYS A 151 21.57 0.20 -3.80
CA CYS A 151 21.57 0.81 -5.14
C CYS A 151 22.73 1.81 -5.33
N LEU A 152 23.03 2.61 -4.31
CA LEU A 152 24.13 3.59 -4.33
C LEU A 152 25.53 2.98 -4.15
N SER A 153 25.64 1.65 -3.96
CA SER A 153 26.94 1.00 -3.89
C SER A 153 27.63 0.97 -5.27
N ILE A 154 28.95 1.17 -5.27
CA ILE A 154 29.78 1.36 -6.49
C ILE A 154 29.62 0.20 -7.49
N SER A 155 29.39 -1.04 -7.03
CA SER A 155 29.22 -2.21 -7.89
C SER A 155 27.91 -2.20 -8.70
N ASN A 156 26.85 -1.61 -8.15
CA ASN A 156 25.50 -1.66 -8.72
C ASN A 156 25.23 -0.51 -9.71
N ILE A 157 25.82 0.67 -9.46
CA ILE A 157 25.62 1.87 -10.29
C ILE A 157 26.05 1.67 -11.75
N PHE A 158 27.20 1.05 -12.01
CA PHE A 158 27.81 1.05 -13.36
C PHE A 158 27.49 -0.18 -14.22
N THR A 159 26.91 -1.24 -13.64
CA THR A 159 26.75 -2.53 -14.33
C THR A 159 25.31 -2.91 -14.65
N LYS A 160 24.32 -2.16 -14.14
CA LYS A 160 22.89 -2.52 -14.18
C LYS A 160 21.98 -1.44 -14.78
N THR A 161 22.56 -0.44 -15.45
CA THR A 161 21.81 0.71 -16.00
C THR A 161 20.66 0.30 -16.92
N ASP A 162 20.89 -0.63 -17.85
CA ASP A 162 19.86 -1.09 -18.78
C ASP A 162 18.71 -1.83 -18.07
N ASP A 163 19.04 -2.65 -17.06
CA ASP A 163 18.06 -3.35 -16.24
C ASP A 163 17.20 -2.35 -15.44
N TYR A 164 17.81 -1.29 -14.90
CA TYR A 164 17.09 -0.23 -14.19
C TYR A 164 16.15 0.54 -15.09
N VAL A 165 16.60 0.90 -16.31
CA VAL A 165 15.74 1.58 -17.29
C VAL A 165 14.55 0.71 -17.67
N LYS A 166 14.76 -0.60 -17.85
CA LYS A 166 13.67 -1.53 -18.13
C LYS A 166 12.66 -1.61 -16.99
N ILE A 167 13.12 -1.79 -15.75
CA ILE A 167 12.25 -1.80 -14.56
C ILE A 167 11.45 -0.51 -14.45
N PHE A 168 12.11 0.62 -14.69
CA PHE A 168 11.45 1.93 -14.68
C PHE A 168 10.32 1.98 -15.72
N ASN A 169 10.60 1.62 -16.97
CA ASN A 169 9.59 1.65 -18.04
C ASN A 169 8.42 0.69 -17.81
N ASP A 170 8.67 -0.49 -17.26
CA ASP A 170 7.65 -1.53 -17.07
C ASP A 170 6.75 -1.26 -15.86
N TYR A 171 7.28 -0.60 -14.82
CA TYR A 171 6.63 -0.56 -13.50
C TYR A 171 6.47 0.83 -12.88
N VAL A 172 6.98 1.89 -13.52
CA VAL A 172 6.89 3.27 -13.03
C VAL A 172 6.06 4.11 -13.99
N LYS A 173 5.12 4.87 -13.44
CA LYS A 173 4.38 5.90 -14.16
C LYS A 173 4.71 7.26 -13.56
N THR A 174 5.06 8.23 -14.39
CA THR A 174 5.42 9.59 -13.95
C THR A 174 5.03 10.61 -15.01
N ASP A 175 4.90 11.87 -14.59
CA ASP A 175 4.79 13.04 -15.45
C ASP A 175 6.15 13.71 -15.75
N LEU A 176 7.24 13.21 -15.17
CA LEU A 176 8.60 13.64 -15.52
C LEU A 176 8.97 13.23 -16.94
N ASP A 177 9.51 14.19 -17.71
CA ASP A 177 10.11 13.88 -19.00
C ASP A 177 11.46 13.14 -18.87
N ILE A 178 11.89 12.52 -19.96
CA ILE A 178 13.13 11.72 -20.02
C ILE A 178 14.37 12.58 -19.71
N GLY A 179 14.37 13.86 -20.06
CA GLY A 179 15.47 14.78 -19.78
C GLY A 179 15.61 15.02 -18.28
N ASN A 180 14.51 15.32 -17.61
CA ASN A 180 14.44 15.51 -16.17
C ASN A 180 14.84 14.23 -15.42
N LEU A 181 14.34 13.06 -15.85
CA LEU A 181 14.74 11.77 -15.28
C LEU A 181 16.24 11.54 -15.38
N GLY A 182 16.84 11.80 -16.55
CA GLY A 182 18.29 11.69 -16.74
C GLY A 182 19.08 12.64 -15.85
N TRP A 183 18.59 13.88 -15.67
CA TRP A 183 19.21 14.86 -14.80
C TRP A 183 19.14 14.45 -13.32
N PHE A 184 17.96 14.02 -12.83
CA PHE A 184 17.80 13.52 -11.47
C PHE A 184 18.66 12.28 -11.22
N ALA A 185 18.73 11.35 -12.18
CA ALA A 185 19.59 10.17 -12.07
C ALA A 185 21.07 10.57 -11.90
N GLN A 186 21.59 11.50 -12.71
CA GLN A 186 22.97 11.96 -12.58
C GLN A 186 23.26 12.63 -11.23
N LYS A 187 22.29 13.35 -10.69
CA LYS A 187 22.38 13.99 -9.38
C LYS A 187 22.32 12.97 -8.25
N PHE A 188 21.41 12.01 -8.35
CA PHE A 188 21.25 10.93 -7.39
C PHE A 188 22.51 10.07 -7.25
N LEU A 189 23.21 9.80 -8.36
CA LEU A 189 24.50 9.08 -8.34
C LEU A 189 25.62 9.82 -7.61
N LYS A 190 25.47 11.11 -7.32
CA LYS A 190 26.44 11.91 -6.54
C LYS A 190 26.11 11.95 -5.05
N LEU A 191 24.90 11.53 -4.67
CA LEU A 191 24.48 11.53 -3.29
C LEU A 191 25.16 10.43 -2.50
N LYS A 192 25.44 10.75 -1.25
CA LYS A 192 25.80 9.79 -0.23
C LYS A 192 24.60 9.54 0.66
N VAL A 193 24.70 8.46 1.41
CA VAL A 193 23.70 8.08 2.41
C VAL A 193 23.47 9.19 3.46
N GLU A 194 24.53 9.93 3.81
CA GLU A 194 24.48 11.04 4.76
C GLU A 194 23.72 12.28 4.23
N ASP A 195 23.51 12.36 2.91
CA ASP A 195 22.76 13.43 2.26
C ASP A 195 21.24 13.14 2.23
N LEU A 196 20.81 11.99 2.75
CA LEU A 196 19.42 11.56 2.80
C LEU A 196 18.84 11.77 4.20
N GLU A 197 17.73 12.49 4.29
CA GLU A 197 16.94 12.63 5.51
C GLU A 197 15.57 11.98 5.36
N PHE A 198 15.13 11.33 6.43
CA PHE A 198 13.84 10.66 6.49
C PHE A 198 13.05 11.19 7.67
N ALA A 199 11.76 11.44 7.46
CA ALA A 199 10.81 11.75 8.51
C ALA A 199 9.45 11.10 8.21
N THR A 200 8.60 11.05 9.22
CA THR A 200 7.21 10.60 9.12
C THR A 200 6.33 11.73 9.61
N MET A 201 5.25 12.01 8.88
CA MET A 201 4.26 13.02 9.26
C MET A 201 3.85 12.84 10.75
N PRO A 202 3.84 13.89 11.58
CA PRO A 202 3.42 13.78 12.96
C PRO A 202 1.89 13.79 13.06
N ALA A 203 1.31 12.77 13.70
CA ALA A 203 -0.13 12.62 13.82
C ALA A 203 -0.51 11.75 15.03
N ASN A 204 -1.73 11.96 15.53
CA ASN A 204 -2.41 11.03 16.42
C ASN A 204 -2.96 9.85 15.60
N TYR A 205 -2.26 8.72 15.64
CA TYR A 205 -2.62 7.49 14.92
C TYR A 205 -3.68 6.63 15.62
N ASN A 206 -4.08 7.00 16.83
CA ASN A 206 -5.07 6.26 17.62
C ASN A 206 -6.44 6.95 17.61
N ALA A 207 -6.60 8.01 16.83
CA ALA A 207 -7.85 8.72 16.72
C ALA A 207 -8.89 7.94 15.92
N SER A 208 -10.16 8.23 16.20
CA SER A 208 -11.27 7.72 15.42
C SER A 208 -12.32 8.78 15.17
N ILE A 209 -12.98 8.69 14.01
CA ILE A 209 -14.11 9.54 13.62
C ILE A 209 -15.24 8.59 13.21
N LYS A 210 -16.40 8.73 13.86
CA LYS A 210 -17.60 7.89 13.64
C LYS A 210 -17.31 6.37 13.60
N GLY A 211 -16.40 5.89 14.46
CA GLY A 211 -16.03 4.48 14.59
C GLY A 211 -14.93 3.99 13.64
N PHE A 212 -14.47 4.81 12.71
CA PHE A 212 -13.31 4.51 11.87
C PHE A 212 -12.02 5.10 12.42
N SER A 213 -10.93 4.34 12.40
CA SER A 213 -9.60 4.84 12.74
C SER A 213 -9.06 5.77 11.66
N TYR A 214 -8.50 6.90 12.09
CA TYR A 214 -7.84 7.91 11.27
C TYR A 214 -6.54 8.38 11.93
N GLY A 215 -5.55 8.76 11.12
CA GLY A 215 -4.44 9.58 11.58
C GLY A 215 -4.82 11.06 11.52
N LEU A 216 -4.83 11.73 12.67
CA LEU A 216 -5.14 13.17 12.75
C LEU A 216 -3.88 13.98 12.99
N VAL A 217 -3.65 14.98 12.14
CA VAL A 217 -2.35 15.66 12.04
C VAL A 217 -2.08 16.51 13.28
N HIS A 218 -0.84 16.47 13.79
CA HIS A 218 -0.35 17.46 14.74
C HIS A 218 0.09 18.71 13.98
N VAL A 219 -0.79 19.71 13.90
CA VAL A 219 -0.65 20.88 13.01
C VAL A 219 0.70 21.59 13.17
N ASP A 220 1.07 21.97 14.39
CA ASP A 220 2.30 22.72 14.64
C ASP A 220 3.56 21.89 14.31
N GLU A 221 3.56 20.61 14.68
CA GLU A 221 4.66 19.69 14.37
C GLU A 221 4.79 19.46 12.87
N TRP A 222 3.67 19.37 12.15
CA TRP A 222 3.66 19.21 10.71
C TRP A 222 4.16 20.47 10.00
N ILE A 223 3.71 21.66 10.39
CA ILE A 223 4.21 22.93 9.84
C ILE A 223 5.72 23.07 10.06
N ALA A 224 6.20 22.75 11.27
CA ALA A 224 7.63 22.75 11.56
C ALA A 224 8.40 21.74 10.68
N MET A 225 7.83 20.55 10.46
CA MET A 225 8.41 19.53 9.59
C MET A 225 8.44 19.96 8.12
N VAL A 226 7.34 20.53 7.61
CA VAL A 226 7.26 21.06 6.24
C VAL A 226 8.33 22.13 6.04
N ASN A 227 8.41 23.13 6.91
CA ASN A 227 9.42 24.19 6.81
C ASN A 227 10.85 23.67 6.88
N ARG A 228 11.11 22.64 7.68
CA ARG A 228 12.44 22.05 7.83
C ARG A 228 12.87 21.20 6.64
N TYR A 229 11.97 20.36 6.14
CA TYR A 229 12.33 19.27 5.22
C TYR A 229 11.83 19.49 3.79
N LEU A 230 10.70 20.17 3.62
CA LEU A 230 9.96 20.14 2.35
C LEU A 230 9.78 21.52 1.70
N ASN A 231 9.75 22.61 2.47
CA ASN A 231 9.46 23.95 1.97
C ASN A 231 10.52 24.39 0.96
N PRO A 232 10.15 24.61 -0.32
CA PRO A 232 11.08 25.05 -1.35
C PRO A 232 11.32 26.57 -1.32
N PHE A 233 10.57 27.33 -0.52
CA PHE A 233 10.58 28.78 -0.53
C PHE A 233 11.36 29.39 0.64
N ASP A 234 11.79 30.65 0.47
CA ASP A 234 12.38 31.44 1.54
C ASP A 234 11.35 31.90 2.60
N LYS A 235 10.06 31.92 2.23
CA LYS A 235 8.97 32.25 3.14
C LYS A 235 8.51 30.98 3.85
N GLU A 236 8.35 31.07 5.16
CA GLU A 236 7.77 29.97 5.95
C GLU A 236 6.31 29.70 5.54
N ILE A 237 6.00 28.41 5.42
CA ILE A 237 4.63 27.88 5.38
C ILE A 237 4.02 28.06 6.75
N THR A 238 2.80 28.55 6.80
CA THR A 238 2.03 28.79 8.03
C THR A 238 0.76 27.96 8.04
N VAL A 239 0.02 28.00 9.15
CA VAL A 239 -1.26 27.29 9.28
C VAL A 239 -2.29 27.75 8.25
N ASP A 240 -2.21 29.02 7.82
CA ASP A 240 -3.11 29.60 6.82
C ASP A 240 -2.85 29.08 5.41
N ASP A 241 -1.67 28.49 5.18
CA ASP A 241 -1.28 27.96 3.87
C ASP A 241 -1.71 26.49 3.70
N VAL A 242 -2.14 25.79 4.76
CA VAL A 242 -2.40 24.34 4.74
C VAL A 242 -3.86 23.97 5.03
N SER A 243 -4.33 22.86 4.46
CA SER A 243 -5.62 22.24 4.74
C SER A 243 -5.43 20.87 5.38
N LEU A 244 -5.57 20.85 6.70
CA LEU A 244 -5.37 19.66 7.53
C LEU A 244 -6.65 19.36 8.30
N ILE A 245 -6.91 18.07 8.56
CA ILE A 245 -7.86 17.65 9.58
C ILE A 245 -7.07 17.29 10.85
N ALA A 246 -7.45 17.91 11.96
CA ALA A 246 -6.77 17.79 13.24
C ALA A 246 -7.76 17.64 14.39
N GLN A 247 -7.22 17.38 15.58
CA GLN A 247 -7.97 17.26 16.82
C GLN A 247 -7.44 18.26 17.84
N ASP A 248 -8.34 18.98 18.51
CA ASP A 248 -7.98 19.88 19.61
C ASP A 248 -7.79 19.11 20.94
N ASP A 249 -7.34 19.81 21.98
CA ASP A 249 -7.10 19.22 23.31
C ASP A 249 -8.39 18.66 23.97
N ASN A 250 -9.57 19.09 23.51
CA ASN A 250 -10.87 18.60 23.99
C ASN A 250 -11.38 17.41 23.18
N GLY A 251 -10.64 16.98 22.15
CA GLY A 251 -11.02 15.88 21.26
C GLY A 251 -11.90 16.30 20.08
N ASN A 252 -12.19 17.59 19.90
CA ASN A 252 -13.00 18.08 18.78
C ASN A 252 -12.18 18.02 17.48
N ILE A 253 -12.83 17.56 16.43
CA ILE A 253 -12.26 17.53 15.07
C ILE A 253 -12.47 18.88 14.42
N TYR A 254 -11.42 19.43 13.82
CA TYR A 254 -11.48 20.69 13.09
C TYR A 254 -10.60 20.64 11.82
N SER A 255 -10.76 21.64 10.95
CA SER A 255 -9.84 21.90 9.86
C SER A 255 -9.10 23.21 10.05
N THR A 256 -7.83 23.27 9.62
CA THR A 256 -7.02 24.50 9.62
C THR A 256 -7.61 25.60 8.74
N THR A 257 -8.40 25.26 7.71
CA THR A 257 -9.12 26.23 6.87
C THR A 257 -10.37 26.80 7.55
N GLY A 258 -10.77 26.25 8.70
CA GLY A 258 -12.05 26.52 9.35
C GLY A 258 -13.23 25.71 8.79
N GLU A 259 -13.05 24.98 7.69
CA GLU A 259 -14.10 24.19 7.05
C GLU A 259 -13.63 22.77 6.71
N ILE A 260 -14.36 21.79 7.20
CA ILE A 260 -14.23 20.40 6.77
C ILE A 260 -14.97 20.25 5.44
N ALA A 261 -14.28 19.85 4.38
CA ALA A 261 -14.84 19.57 3.07
C ALA A 261 -15.99 18.55 3.18
N GLY A 262 -17.17 18.90 2.67
CA GLY A 262 -18.43 18.16 2.81
C GLY A 262 -19.08 18.22 4.21
N GLY A 263 -18.44 18.88 5.17
CA GLY A 263 -18.86 18.97 6.57
C GLY A 263 -18.60 17.70 7.40
N TYR A 264 -18.74 17.80 8.73
CA TYR A 264 -18.55 16.65 9.64
C TYR A 264 -19.50 15.48 9.34
N GLU A 265 -20.70 15.77 8.84
CA GLU A 265 -21.66 14.72 8.52
C GLU A 265 -21.29 13.91 7.28
N SER A 266 -20.41 14.42 6.41
CA SER A 266 -19.92 13.67 5.25
C SER A 266 -19.03 12.47 5.61
N PHE A 267 -18.50 12.39 6.84
CA PHE A 267 -17.74 11.21 7.24
C PHE A 267 -18.64 9.98 7.28
N LEU A 268 -18.21 8.91 6.60
CA LEU A 268 -18.84 7.60 6.69
C LEU A 268 -18.76 7.08 8.13
N SER A 269 -19.89 6.70 8.72
CA SER A 269 -19.91 5.99 10.00
C SER A 269 -19.72 4.49 9.84
N TYR A 270 -19.18 3.85 10.87
CA TYR A 270 -18.99 2.40 10.87
C TYR A 270 -20.33 1.66 10.68
N ASP A 271 -21.41 2.14 11.28
CA ASP A 271 -22.73 1.53 11.14
C ASP A 271 -23.25 1.62 9.70
N GLU A 272 -23.17 2.79 9.06
CA GLU A 272 -23.53 2.97 7.64
C GLU A 272 -22.70 2.08 6.72
N TYR A 273 -21.39 1.95 6.99
CA TYR A 273 -20.52 1.05 6.25
C TYR A 273 -20.94 -0.41 6.39
N MET A 274 -21.24 -0.86 7.61
CA MET A 274 -21.68 -2.23 7.86
C MET A 274 -23.04 -2.51 7.23
N GLU A 275 -23.93 -1.54 7.15
CA GLU A 275 -25.19 -1.66 6.39
C GLU A 275 -24.94 -1.81 4.89
N ARG A 276 -24.07 -0.97 4.30
CA ARG A 276 -23.69 -1.09 2.88
C ARG A 276 -23.07 -2.44 2.55
N LEU A 277 -22.14 -2.93 3.38
CA LEU A 277 -21.53 -4.24 3.20
C LEU A 277 -22.53 -5.39 3.23
N ARG A 278 -23.50 -5.35 4.15
CA ARG A 278 -24.57 -6.37 4.20
C ARG A 278 -25.40 -6.34 2.92
N ALA A 279 -25.83 -5.16 2.49
CA ALA A 279 -26.60 -5.00 1.25
C ALA A 279 -25.83 -5.48 0.01
N GLU A 280 -24.53 -5.19 -0.09
CA GLU A 280 -23.68 -5.69 -1.17
C GLU A 280 -23.54 -7.22 -1.14
N SER A 281 -23.38 -7.80 0.05
CA SER A 281 -23.29 -9.26 0.20
C SER A 281 -24.59 -9.97 -0.20
N GLU A 282 -25.74 -9.39 0.15
CA GLU A 282 -27.05 -9.89 -0.23
C GLU A 282 -27.28 -9.77 -1.74
N ALA A 283 -26.93 -8.62 -2.33
CA ALA A 283 -27.03 -8.40 -3.77
C ALA A 283 -26.12 -9.36 -4.57
N LYS A 284 -24.89 -9.59 -4.10
CA LYS A 284 -23.97 -10.55 -4.71
C LYS A 284 -24.52 -11.97 -4.64
N ALA A 285 -25.03 -12.38 -3.48
CA ALA A 285 -25.64 -13.70 -3.30
C ALA A 285 -26.85 -13.89 -4.24
N GLU A 286 -27.70 -12.88 -4.38
CA GLU A 286 -28.85 -12.96 -5.30
C GLU A 286 -28.40 -13.00 -6.78
N ALA A 287 -27.38 -12.22 -7.16
CA ALA A 287 -26.83 -12.27 -8.51
C ALA A 287 -26.23 -13.66 -8.84
N GLU A 288 -25.55 -14.29 -7.88
CA GLU A 288 -25.04 -15.66 -8.02
C GLU A 288 -26.17 -16.68 -8.14
N ARG A 289 -27.26 -16.52 -7.38
CA ARG A 289 -28.46 -17.37 -7.50
C ARG A 289 -29.11 -17.24 -8.86
N ILE A 290 -29.32 -16.02 -9.36
CA ILE A 290 -29.87 -15.77 -10.70
C ILE A 290 -28.98 -16.38 -11.78
N LYS A 291 -27.65 -16.24 -11.64
CA LYS A 291 -26.69 -16.83 -12.58
C LYS A 291 -26.78 -18.37 -12.58
N ALA A 292 -26.85 -18.98 -11.41
CA ALA A 292 -26.98 -20.43 -11.28
C ALA A 292 -28.32 -20.95 -11.84
N GLU A 293 -29.42 -20.24 -11.60
CA GLU A 293 -30.73 -20.56 -12.17
C GLU A 293 -30.74 -20.43 -13.71
N ALA A 294 -30.09 -19.40 -14.25
CA ALA A 294 -29.94 -19.20 -15.69
C ALA A 294 -29.08 -20.30 -16.35
N GLU A 295 -28.00 -20.74 -15.70
CA GLU A 295 -27.15 -21.84 -16.15
C GLU A 295 -27.90 -23.19 -16.11
N GLN A 296 -28.70 -23.44 -15.06
CA GLN A 296 -29.57 -24.62 -14.99
C GLN A 296 -30.66 -24.61 -16.07
N ALA A 297 -31.26 -23.45 -16.35
CA ALA A 297 -32.27 -23.30 -17.41
C ALA A 297 -31.72 -23.53 -18.82
N GLN A 298 -30.41 -23.28 -19.04
CA GLN A 298 -29.72 -23.54 -20.31
C GLN A 298 -29.29 -25.00 -20.49
N ASN A 299 -29.29 -25.82 -19.43
CA ASN A 299 -28.96 -27.24 -19.50
C ASN A 299 -29.97 -28.12 -18.71
N PRO A 300 -31.21 -28.30 -19.21
CA PRO A 300 -32.28 -28.99 -18.49
C PRO A 300 -32.09 -30.52 -18.37
N ALA A 301 -31.00 -31.09 -18.87
CA ALA A 301 -30.74 -32.53 -18.89
C ALA A 301 -29.92 -33.03 -17.70
N ALA A 302 -30.35 -32.69 -16.48
CA ALA A 302 -29.87 -33.33 -15.25
C ALA A 302 -30.96 -33.30 -14.15
N THR A 303 -32.23 -33.48 -14.51
CA THR A 303 -33.26 -33.86 -13.54
C THR A 303 -33.32 -35.38 -13.50
N GLU A 304 -32.71 -35.98 -12.48
CA GLU A 304 -32.87 -37.40 -12.20
C GLU A 304 -34.37 -37.70 -11.99
N VAL A 305 -34.89 -38.62 -12.80
CA VAL A 305 -36.20 -39.23 -12.61
C VAL A 305 -36.08 -40.17 -11.40
N PRO A 306 -36.92 -40.06 -10.35
CA PRO A 306 -36.87 -41.02 -9.26
C PRO A 306 -37.39 -42.36 -9.75
N SER A 307 -36.50 -43.34 -9.89
CA SER A 307 -36.86 -44.74 -10.13
C SER A 307 -37.32 -45.37 -8.81
N ALA A 308 -38.55 -45.86 -8.79
CA ALA A 308 -39.12 -46.65 -7.70
C ALA A 308 -38.88 -48.15 -7.90
N ALA A 309 -38.93 -48.90 -6.78
CA ALA A 309 -38.71 -50.35 -6.54
C ALA A 309 -37.22 -50.72 -6.30
N ASP A 310 -36.81 -51.43 -5.24
CA ASP A 310 -37.48 -52.42 -4.40
C ASP A 310 -36.78 -52.59 -3.02
N THR A 311 -37.59 -52.76 -1.95
CA THR A 311 -37.53 -53.56 -0.69
C THR A 311 -36.17 -53.99 -0.03
N PRO A 312 -36.06 -54.04 1.33
CA PRO A 312 -34.79 -54.01 2.06
C PRO A 312 -34.22 -55.39 2.43
N ALA A 313 -32.90 -55.45 2.60
CA ALA A 313 -32.22 -56.57 3.28
C ALA A 313 -31.05 -56.06 4.14
N GLU A 314 -30.97 -56.65 5.34
CA GLU A 314 -30.05 -56.41 6.45
C GLU A 314 -28.59 -56.83 6.20
N THR A 315 -27.74 -56.47 7.18
CA THR A 315 -26.45 -57.08 7.58
C THR A 315 -25.25 -56.81 6.68
N ASP A 316 -24.00 -56.73 7.13
CA ASP A 316 -23.32 -56.54 8.42
C ASP A 316 -21.81 -56.47 8.05
N SER A 317 -21.04 -55.74 8.85
CA SER A 317 -19.61 -55.96 9.11
C SER A 317 -18.53 -55.76 8.01
N SER A 318 -17.51 -55.01 8.44
CA SER A 318 -16.08 -55.37 8.44
C SER A 318 -15.16 -54.98 7.26
N GLY A 319 -13.92 -54.61 7.65
CA GLY A 319 -12.71 -54.58 6.83
C GLY A 319 -12.42 -53.21 6.21
N ALA A 320 -11.60 -52.32 6.79
CA ALA A 320 -10.16 -52.44 7.00
C ALA A 320 -9.43 -53.05 5.79
N GLU A 321 -8.74 -52.22 4.98
CA GLU A 321 -7.28 -52.14 4.98
C GLU A 321 -6.76 -51.16 3.91
N ALA A 322 -5.59 -50.63 4.22
CA ALA A 322 -4.82 -49.67 3.44
C ALA A 322 -4.12 -50.29 2.23
N ALA A 323 -3.81 -49.46 1.21
CA ALA A 323 -2.45 -49.20 0.70
C ALA A 323 -2.44 -48.62 -0.74
N VAL A 324 -2.04 -47.35 -0.85
CA VAL A 324 -0.95 -46.72 -1.67
C VAL A 324 -0.11 -47.69 -2.56
N PRO A 325 0.56 -47.31 -3.70
CA PRO A 325 0.77 -46.01 -4.38
C PRO A 325 0.58 -46.00 -5.93
N ASP A 326 0.71 -44.82 -6.55
CA ASP A 326 1.80 -44.48 -7.50
C ASP A 326 1.39 -43.69 -8.77
N ASP A 327 2.32 -42.80 -9.13
CA ASP A 327 2.45 -41.80 -10.19
C ASP A 327 1.65 -41.95 -11.50
N SER A 328 1.14 -40.81 -12.02
CA SER A 328 1.83 -40.06 -13.08
C SER A 328 0.98 -38.95 -13.73
N ALA A 329 1.60 -37.76 -13.81
CA ALA A 329 1.55 -36.68 -14.78
C ALA A 329 0.40 -36.45 -15.79
N GLY A 330 0.09 -35.15 -15.94
CA GLY A 330 -0.53 -34.50 -17.11
C GLY A 330 -1.97 -34.06 -16.83
N ASP A 331 -2.46 -32.87 -17.18
CA ASP A 331 -1.97 -31.75 -17.95
C ASP A 331 -2.94 -30.56 -17.64
N ILE A 332 -2.46 -29.35 -17.88
CA ILE A 332 -3.10 -28.02 -17.91
C ILE A 332 -4.64 -27.91 -17.91
N SER A 333 -5.17 -27.00 -17.10
CA SER A 333 -6.13 -26.00 -17.61
C SER A 333 -6.04 -24.70 -16.81
N GLN A 334 -5.81 -23.62 -17.57
CA GLN A 334 -5.89 -22.22 -17.13
C GLN A 334 -7.32 -21.89 -16.71
N THR A 335 -7.48 -21.15 -15.62
CA THR A 335 -8.64 -20.26 -15.47
C THR A 335 -8.20 -18.90 -14.94
N ASP A 336 -8.84 -17.89 -15.51
CA ASP A 336 -8.55 -16.46 -15.51
C ASP A 336 -8.34 -15.81 -14.14
N GLU A 337 -7.30 -14.99 -14.06
CA GLU A 337 -7.14 -13.98 -13.00
C GLU A 337 -8.06 -12.78 -13.26
N SER A 338 -8.94 -12.51 -12.30
CA SER A 338 -9.62 -11.22 -12.13
C SER A 338 -8.64 -10.20 -11.52
N PRO A 339 -8.64 -8.91 -11.93
CA PRO A 339 -7.53 -8.01 -11.65
C PRO A 339 -7.47 -7.62 -10.17
N ALA A 340 -6.40 -8.05 -9.50
CA ALA A 340 -6.04 -7.62 -8.16
C ALA A 340 -5.77 -6.11 -8.12
N ALA A 341 -6.29 -5.47 -7.07
CA ALA A 341 -6.04 -4.07 -6.74
C ALA A 341 -4.53 -3.79 -6.78
N THR A 342 -4.12 -2.87 -7.66
CA THR A 342 -2.72 -2.51 -7.82
C THR A 342 -2.35 -1.51 -6.73
N ASP A 343 -1.42 -1.90 -5.86
CA ASP A 343 -0.84 -1.02 -4.85
C ASP A 343 0.36 -0.27 -5.42
N TYR A 344 0.32 1.05 -5.28
CA TYR A 344 1.35 1.95 -5.79
C TYR A 344 1.99 2.77 -4.67
N GLY A 345 3.30 3.04 -4.81
CA GLY A 345 4.07 3.95 -3.95
C GLY A 345 4.42 5.25 -4.68
N LEU A 346 4.36 6.40 -4.00
CA LEU A 346 4.63 7.73 -4.58
C LEU A 346 5.94 8.35 -4.08
N PHE A 347 6.75 8.89 -5.00
CA PHE A 347 7.94 9.72 -4.71
C PHE A 347 7.94 11.00 -5.57
N TYR A 348 8.57 12.08 -5.08
CA TYR A 348 8.57 13.39 -5.74
C TYR A 348 9.93 14.11 -5.56
N THR A 349 10.33 15.03 -6.45
CA THR A 349 11.50 15.91 -6.28
C THR A 349 11.26 17.20 -7.09
N GLY A 350 11.46 18.37 -6.48
CA GLY A 350 11.23 19.68 -7.10
C GLY A 350 12.45 20.31 -7.79
N ASP A 351 12.17 21.30 -8.64
CA ASP A 351 12.92 22.56 -8.89
C ASP A 351 12.19 23.39 -9.98
N ASP A 352 11.59 24.52 -9.60
CA ASP A 352 11.94 25.89 -10.02
C ASP A 352 11.24 26.94 -9.14
#